data_AF-A0A5B8W283-F1
#
_entry.id   AF-A0A5B8W283-F1
#
_cell.length_a   1.000
_cell.length_b   1.000
_cell.length_c   1.000
_cell.angle_alpha   90.00
_cell.angle_beta   90.00
_cell.angle_gamma   90.00
#
_symmetry.space_group_name_H-M   'P 1'
#
loop_
_entity.id
_entity.type
_entity.pdbx_description
1 polymer ?
#
loop_
_entity_poly.entity_id
_entity_poly.type
_entity_poly.pdbx_seq_one_letter_code
_entity_poly.pdbx_strand_id
1 'polypeptide(L)' 'MELILKKKKADAFVSAMQGLAKKFDGVYLPGQIEEFVKLDVVNGKMQLTFDKVVPEMVRIACTMAFVETLL' A
#
# COMPACT_ATOMS: atom_id res chain seq x y z
N MET A 1 -11.61 22.86 1.15
CA MET A 1 -10.82 22.27 2.27
C MET A 1 -10.62 20.75 2.10
N GLU A 2 -11.49 20.03 1.40
CA GLU A 2 -11.39 18.58 1.17
C GLU A 2 -10.16 18.10 0.36
N LEU A 3 -9.67 18.90 -0.60
CA LEU A 3 -8.49 18.55 -1.40
C LEU A 3 -7.20 18.42 -0.56
N ILE A 4 -7.08 19.20 0.53
CA ILE A 4 -5.90 19.17 1.41
C ILE A 4 -5.92 17.92 2.30
N LEU A 5 -7.11 17.49 2.74
CA LEU A 5 -7.32 16.25 3.49
C LEU A 5 -6.96 15.01 2.65
N LYS A 6 -7.35 15.00 1.37
CA LYS A 6 -7.00 13.90 0.45
C LYS A 6 -5.49 13.79 0.18
N LYS A 7 -4.80 14.93 0.06
CA LYS A 7 -3.33 14.95 -0.13
C LYS A 7 -2.60 14.38 1.08
N LYS A 8 -2.98 14.80 2.30
CA LYS A 8 -2.41 14.29 3.56
C LYS A 8 -2.59 12.78 3.74
N LYS A 9 -3.76 12.23 3.39
CA LYS A 9 -4.03 10.78 3.46
C LYS A 9 -3.17 9.98 2.49
N ALA A 10 -2.99 10.48 1.26
CA ALA A 10 -2.12 9.85 0.27
C ALA A 10 -0.64 9.89 0.70
N ASP A 11 -0.16 11.01 1.24
CA ASP A 11 1.20 11.12 1.79
C ASP A 11 1.42 10.14 2.95
N ALA A 12 0.41 9.97 3.82
CA ALA A 12 0.45 9.01 4.92
C ALA A 12 0.53 7.55 4.43
N PHE A 13 -0.24 7.20 3.39
CA PHE A 13 -0.18 5.88 2.76
C PHE A 13 1.20 5.60 2.17
N VAL A 14 1.75 6.55 1.41
CA VAL A 14 3.10 6.41 0.81
C VAL A 14 4.15 6.21 1.90
N SER A 15 4.08 6.99 2.98
CA SER A 15 4.99 6.84 4.13
C SER A 15 4.86 5.47 4.81
N ALA A 16 3.62 4.99 5.00
CA ALA A 16 3.37 3.65 5.54
C ALA A 16 3.94 2.55 4.64
N MET A 17 3.72 2.64 3.32
CA MET A 17 4.27 1.70 2.33
C MET A 17 5.80 1.71 2.31
N GLN A 18 6.44 2.87 2.41
CA GLN A 18 7.90 2.96 2.56
C GLN A 18 8.40 2.32 3.85
N GLY A 19 7.64 2.42 4.95
CA GLY A 19 7.93 1.72 6.20
C GLY A 19 7.83 0.19 6.07
N LEU A 20 6.85 -0.29 5.30
CA LEU A 20 6.69 -1.72 5.00
C LEU A 20 7.77 -2.23 4.04
N ALA A 21 8.12 -1.44 3.01
CA ALA A 21 9.21 -1.73 2.09
C ALA A 21 10.51 -2.03 2.84
N LYS A 22 10.90 -1.15 3.78
CA LYS A 22 12.09 -1.37 4.62
C LYS A 22 12.07 -2.66 5.46
N LYS A 23 10.89 -3.19 5.77
CA LYS A 23 10.73 -4.43 6.56
C LYS A 23 10.64 -5.68 5.69
N PHE A 24 10.12 -5.55 4.47
CA PHE A 24 9.76 -6.70 3.63
C PHE A 24 10.67 -6.89 2.42
N ASP A 25 11.20 -5.81 1.87
CA ASP A 25 12.05 -5.86 0.67
C ASP A 25 13.35 -6.60 0.96
N GLY A 26 13.65 -7.61 0.13
CA GLY A 26 14.83 -8.46 0.28
C GLY A 26 14.78 -9.45 1.44
N VAL A 27 13.76 -9.41 2.29
CA VAL A 27 13.56 -10.35 3.41
C VAL A 27 12.42 -11.32 3.12
N TYR A 28 11.24 -10.78 2.80
CA TYR A 28 10.02 -11.55 2.53
C TYR A 28 9.58 -11.48 1.08
N LEU A 29 10.07 -10.47 0.35
CA LEU A 29 9.85 -10.28 -1.07
C LEU A 29 11.18 -10.37 -1.82
N PRO A 30 11.24 -11.06 -2.97
CA PRO A 30 12.45 -11.12 -3.79
C PRO A 30 12.71 -9.82 -4.59
N GLY A 31 12.16 -8.69 -4.16
CA GLY A 31 12.19 -7.40 -4.84
C GLY A 31 11.59 -6.29 -3.98
N GLN A 32 11.21 -5.19 -4.61
CA GLN A 32 10.62 -4.03 -3.94
C GLN A 32 9.11 -4.18 -3.84
N ILE A 33 8.51 -3.84 -2.69
CA ILE A 33 7.06 -3.97 -2.46
C ILE A 33 6.19 -3.31 -3.54
N GLU A 34 6.67 -2.23 -4.15
CA GLU A 34 5.99 -1.49 -5.25
C GLU A 34 5.86 -2.32 -6.54
N GLU A 35 6.68 -3.36 -6.71
CA GLU A 35 6.58 -4.31 -7.84
C GLU A 35 5.51 -5.39 -7.60
N PHE A 36 5.01 -5.50 -6.37
CA PHE A 36 4.03 -6.50 -5.95
C PHE A 36 2.69 -5.87 -5.60
N VAL A 37 2.69 -4.66 -5.03
CA VAL A 37 1.51 -3.91 -4.58
C VAL A 37 1.33 -2.64 -5.39
N LYS A 38 0.10 -2.42 -5.85
CA LYS A 38 -0.31 -1.19 -6.52
C LYS A 38 -1.64 -0.69 -6.00
N LEU A 39 -1.87 0.60 -6.15
CA LEU A 39 -3.19 1.20 -5.98
C LEU A 39 -3.86 1.30 -7.34
N ASP A 40 -5.03 0.70 -7.46
CA ASP A 40 -5.85 0.74 -8.66
C ASP A 40 -7.21 1.35 -8.38
N VAL A 41 -7.88 1.83 -9.44
CA VAL A 41 -9.25 2.36 -9.33
C VAL A 41 -10.19 1.37 -9.99
N VAL A 42 -10.86 0.56 -9.17
CA VAL A 42 -11.82 -0.44 -9.63
C VAL A 42 -13.23 0.06 -9.31
N ASN A 43 -14.06 0.21 -10.33
CA ASN A 43 -15.44 0.72 -10.22
C ASN A 43 -15.53 2.09 -9.53
N GLY A 44 -14.59 3.00 -9.82
CA GLY A 44 -14.55 4.35 -9.24
C GLY A 44 -14.10 4.41 -7.77
N LYS A 45 -13.65 3.29 -7.20
CA LYS A 45 -13.09 3.21 -5.84
C LYS A 45 -11.62 2.84 -5.89
N MET A 46 -10.81 3.50 -5.07
CA MET A 46 -9.42 3.07 -4.85
C MET A 46 -9.43 1.70 -4.18
N GLN A 47 -8.61 0.78 -4.69
CA GLN A 47 -8.38 -0.54 -4.14
C GLN A 47 -6.89 -0.85 -4.17
N LEU A 48 -6.45 -1.63 -3.19
CA LEU A 48 -5.10 -2.19 -3.15
C LEU A 48 -5.09 -3.51 -3.93
N THR A 49 -4.23 -3.60 -4.94
CA THR A 49 -4.08 -4.76 -5.82
C THR A 49 -2.70 -5.37 -5.65
N PHE A 50 -2.61 -6.69 -5.74
CA PHE A 50 -1.35 -7.43 -5.68
C PHE A 50 -1.09 -8.12 -7.02
N ASP A 51 -0.12 -7.65 -7.79
CA ASP A 51 0.21 -8.17 -9.13
C ASP A 51 0.96 -9.51 -9.08
N LYS A 52 1.57 -9.81 -7.94
CA LYS A 52 2.38 -10.99 -7.71
C LYS A 52 1.95 -11.67 -6.43
N VAL A 53 2.27 -12.96 -6.32
CA VAL A 53 2.07 -13.69 -5.08
C VAL A 53 2.98 -13.12 -4.00
N VAL A 54 2.35 -12.57 -2.96
CA VAL A 54 3.04 -12.11 -1.75
C VAL A 54 2.67 -13.01 -0.56
N PRO A 55 3.56 -13.15 0.43
CA PRO A 55 3.23 -13.79 1.70
C PRO A 55 2.03 -13.13 2.37
N GLU A 56 1.23 -13.92 3.09
CA GLU A 56 0.00 -13.45 3.73
C GLU A 56 0.25 -12.29 4.71
N MET A 57 1.33 -12.35 5.48
CA MET A 57 1.73 -11.27 6.39
C MET A 57 1.95 -9.93 5.67
N VAL A 58 2.55 -9.95 4.48
CA VAL A 58 2.80 -8.75 3.68
C VAL A 58 1.46 -8.21 3.16
N ARG A 59 0.59 -9.12 2.70
CA ARG A 59 -0.76 -8.77 2.23
C ARG A 59 -1.59 -8.08 3.32
N ILE A 60 -1.60 -8.64 4.52
CA ILE A 60 -2.31 -8.09 5.68
C ILE A 60 -1.73 -6.70 6.03
N ALA A 61 -0.41 -6.57 6.13
CA ALA A 61 0.23 -5.32 6.49
C ALA A 61 -0.06 -4.18 5.50
N CYS A 62 -0.01 -4.47 4.18
CA CYS A 62 -0.33 -3.47 3.16
C CYS A 62 -1.83 -3.11 3.18
N THR A 63 -2.69 -4.09 3.43
CA THR A 63 -4.15 -3.87 3.52
C THR A 63 -4.50 -3.01 4.74
N MET A 64 -3.87 -3.25 5.88
CA MET A 64 -4.02 -2.40 7.07
C MET A 64 -3.56 -0.97 6.79
N ALA A 65 -2.37 -0.80 6.21
CA ALA A 65 -1.86 0.53 5.83
C ALA A 65 -2.83 1.27 4.90
N PHE A 66 -3.42 0.56 3.93
CA PHE A 66 -4.43 1.12 3.04
C PHE A 66 -5.70 1.56 3.78
N VAL A 67 -6.24 0.71 4.67
CA VAL A 67 -7.46 1.00 5.42
C VAL A 67 -7.26 2.16 6.41
N GLU A 68 -6.14 2.20 7.12
CA GLU A 68 -5.86 3.23 8.14
C GLU A 68 -5.62 4.62 7.55
N THR A 69 -5.19 4.69 6.27
CA THR A 69 -4.78 5.95 5.65
C THR A 69 -5.77 6.44 4.61
N LEU A 70 -6.23 5.58 3.70
CA LEU A 70 -6.99 5.97 2.51
C LEU A 70 -8.49 5.66 2.58
N LEU A 71 -8.92 4.73 3.44
CA LEU A 71 -10.33 4.56 3.82
C LEU A 71 -10.70 5.48 5.00
#